data_AF-A0A9E3YSP9-F1
#
_entry.id   AF-A0A9E3YSP9-F1
#
_cell.length_a   1.000
_cell.length_b   1.000
_cell.length_c   1.000
_cell.angle_alpha   90.00
_cell.angle_beta   90.00
_cell.angle_gamma   90.00
#
_symmetry.space_group_name_H-M   'P 1'
#
loop_
_entity.id
_entity.type
_entity.pdbx_description
1 polymer ?
#
loop_
_entity_poly.entity_id
_entity_poly.type
_entity_poly.pdbx_seq_one_letter_code
_entity_poly.pdbx_strand_id
1 'polypeptide(L)'
;MVVTVTLHLVREFAKGRFRGAQAFSWISGVPLLWLLFMSGIGGYWLVWDQFAQYVAQISTEWMERLPVISDSLARTFLSNATLSDRLFSLLVFMHIAIPLFLLVAMFIHVNRLKLARTQPNRGLATGVVVMMIVLSLLKPAVSMAPADMSIAPASVPLDWFYMNFYPLLDRTDPLYVWVLLAGITGVLVALPWLSPSKQTAAAAAAVNPDNCNGCTWCFQDCPYEAITMVEHSYRKGMRQAQVDPDRCTACGICTGSCPSATPFRNVEELVSGIEIPGYPVDRMLEDALAKVATLSGSARVMVFGCDHALPIERIEREGVVALSLPCVGMLPPSFVDYVARQDNVDGVMVSGCCTGDCFYRKGNTWTEERFASQRMPHLRTSAGHDKVKVSWAGIFEGERLETEITAFRAGLQHSKAAPADASATETETV
;
A
#
# COMPACT_ATOMS: atom_id res chain seq x y z
N MET A 1 13.85 -0.34 -14.64
CA MET A 1 12.38 -0.53 -14.66
C MET A 1 11.98 -1.95 -14.25
N VAL A 2 12.49 -2.99 -14.89
CA VAL A 2 12.13 -4.40 -14.58
C VAL A 2 12.39 -4.74 -13.12
N VAL A 3 13.62 -4.50 -12.63
CA VAL A 3 13.99 -4.73 -11.23
C VAL A 3 13.04 -4.05 -10.25
N THR A 4 12.67 -2.79 -10.50
CA THR A 4 11.75 -2.04 -9.63
C THR A 4 10.32 -2.60 -9.65
N VAL A 5 9.86 -3.10 -10.80
CA VAL A 5 8.54 -3.76 -10.93
C VAL A 5 8.54 -5.11 -10.22
N THR A 6 9.62 -5.89 -10.34
CA THR A 6 9.79 -7.14 -9.58
C THR A 6 9.79 -6.89 -8.08
N LEU A 7 10.53 -5.87 -7.60
CA LEU A 7 10.53 -5.48 -6.19
C LEU A 7 9.14 -4.99 -5.73
N HIS A 8 8.41 -4.28 -6.59
CA HIS A 8 7.02 -3.90 -6.31
C HIS A 8 6.13 -5.14 -6.15
N LEU A 9 6.17 -6.09 -7.08
CA LEU A 9 5.40 -7.34 -7.02
C LEU A 9 5.71 -8.14 -5.74
N VAL A 10 7.00 -8.33 -5.44
CA VAL A 10 7.45 -9.05 -4.23
C VAL A 10 7.02 -8.33 -2.96
N ARG A 11 7.11 -6.99 -2.92
CA ARG A 11 6.66 -6.19 -1.77
C ARG A 11 5.16 -6.33 -1.51
N GLU A 12 4.34 -6.24 -2.55
CA GLU A 12 2.89 -6.37 -2.40
C GLU A 12 2.48 -7.82 -2.05
N PHE A 13 3.18 -8.82 -2.61
CA PHE A 13 3.05 -10.22 -2.22
C PHE A 13 3.37 -10.46 -0.74
N ALA A 14 4.56 -10.03 -0.30
CA ALA A 14 5.03 -10.23 1.08
C ALA A 14 4.11 -9.56 2.11
N LYS A 15 3.43 -8.48 1.71
CA LYS A 15 2.46 -7.78 2.57
C LYS A 15 1.07 -8.36 2.52
N GLY A 16 0.77 -9.29 1.63
CA GLY A 16 -0.59 -9.80 1.47
C GLY A 16 -1.54 -8.81 0.79
N ARG A 17 -1.04 -7.78 0.10
CA ARG A 17 -1.83 -6.74 -0.59
C ARG A 17 -2.39 -7.20 -1.95
N PHE A 18 -2.90 -8.42 -1.96
CA PHE A 18 -3.53 -9.07 -3.11
C PHE A 18 -4.89 -9.68 -2.76
N ARG A 19 -5.34 -9.53 -1.50
CA ARG A 19 -6.57 -10.13 -0.97
C ARG A 19 -7.72 -9.11 -0.90
N GLY A 20 -8.95 -9.60 -0.85
CA GLY A 20 -10.16 -8.76 -0.70
C GLY A 20 -10.30 -7.72 -1.82
N ALA A 21 -10.72 -6.50 -1.48
CA ALA A 21 -10.88 -5.40 -2.46
C ALA A 21 -9.56 -4.99 -3.16
N GLN A 22 -8.39 -5.38 -2.63
CA GLN A 22 -7.09 -5.12 -3.26
C GLN A 22 -6.74 -6.13 -4.37
N ALA A 23 -7.49 -7.24 -4.48
CA ALA A 23 -7.32 -8.23 -5.54
C ALA A 23 -7.44 -7.61 -6.95
N PHE A 24 -8.27 -6.57 -7.11
CA PHE A 24 -8.39 -5.85 -8.38
C PHE A 24 -7.06 -5.25 -8.83
N SER A 25 -6.36 -4.51 -7.97
CA SER A 25 -5.07 -3.92 -8.31
C SER A 25 -4.02 -5.01 -8.59
N TRP A 26 -4.04 -6.11 -7.84
CA TRP A 26 -3.15 -7.24 -8.11
C TRP A 26 -3.38 -7.88 -9.48
N ILE A 27 -4.63 -8.26 -9.79
CA ILE A 27 -5.00 -8.91 -11.06
C ILE A 27 -4.76 -7.98 -12.24
N SER A 28 -5.15 -6.70 -12.13
CA SER A 28 -4.88 -5.72 -13.18
C SER A 28 -3.38 -5.47 -13.38
N GLY A 29 -2.52 -5.76 -12.40
CA GLY A 29 -1.07 -5.67 -12.54
C GLY A 29 -0.46 -6.81 -13.37
N VAL A 30 -1.10 -7.97 -13.45
CA VAL A 30 -0.56 -9.14 -14.17
C VAL A 30 -0.40 -8.88 -15.68
N PRO A 31 -1.41 -8.34 -16.41
CA PRO A 31 -1.23 -7.95 -17.80
C PRO A 31 -0.14 -6.89 -18.03
N LEU A 32 0.10 -6.00 -17.06
CA LEU A 32 1.16 -4.98 -17.18
C LEU A 32 2.55 -5.62 -17.22
N LEU A 33 2.76 -6.74 -16.54
CA LEU A 33 4.02 -7.50 -16.60
C LEU A 33 4.29 -7.98 -18.03
N TRP A 34 3.25 -8.47 -18.72
CA TRP A 34 3.34 -8.91 -20.11
C TRP A 34 3.55 -7.74 -21.08
N LEU A 35 2.81 -6.64 -20.94
CA LEU A 35 3.00 -5.44 -21.78
C LEU A 35 4.40 -4.84 -21.60
N LEU A 36 4.90 -4.81 -20.37
CA LEU A 36 6.25 -4.37 -20.04
C LEU A 36 7.31 -5.22 -20.75
N PHE A 37 7.14 -6.54 -20.67
CA PHE A 37 8.02 -7.51 -21.30
C PHE A 37 7.98 -7.40 -22.83
N MET A 38 6.79 -7.32 -23.44
CA MET A 38 6.65 -7.15 -24.89
C MET A 38 7.28 -5.83 -25.37
N SER A 39 7.08 -4.74 -24.63
CA SER A 39 7.64 -3.43 -24.95
C SER A 39 9.17 -3.47 -24.95
N GLY A 40 9.80 -4.06 -23.92
CA GLY A 40 11.25 -4.10 -23.85
C GLY A 40 11.87 -5.04 -24.88
N ILE A 41 11.26 -6.21 -25.16
CA ILE A 41 11.75 -7.11 -26.23
C ILE A 41 11.63 -6.44 -27.60
N GLY A 42 10.49 -5.82 -27.90
CA GLY A 42 10.34 -5.06 -29.15
C GLY A 42 11.33 -3.90 -29.28
N GLY A 43 11.74 -3.29 -28.16
CA GLY A 43 12.79 -2.27 -28.14
C GLY A 43 14.17 -2.83 -28.48
N TYR A 44 14.52 -4.02 -27.97
CA TYR A 44 15.78 -4.69 -28.33
C TYR A 44 15.85 -5.02 -29.82
N TRP A 45 14.75 -5.43 -30.44
CA TRP A 45 14.73 -5.74 -31.88
C TRP A 45 15.08 -4.52 -32.74
N LEU A 46 14.75 -3.30 -32.30
CA LEU A 46 15.02 -2.07 -33.05
C LEU A 46 16.51 -1.65 -33.06
N VAL A 47 17.33 -2.19 -32.15
CA VAL A 47 18.79 -1.88 -32.11
C VAL A 47 19.50 -2.47 -33.33
N TRP A 48 18.99 -3.59 -33.84
CA TRP A 48 19.47 -4.25 -35.07
C TRP A 48 20.97 -4.64 -35.07
N ASP A 49 21.46 -5.09 -33.93
CA ASP A 49 22.78 -5.72 -33.78
C ASP A 49 22.67 -7.24 -33.62
N GLN A 50 23.81 -7.94 -33.50
CA GLN A 50 23.84 -9.40 -33.29
C GLN A 50 23.07 -9.86 -32.04
N PHE A 51 22.98 -9.01 -31.00
CA PHE A 51 22.16 -9.30 -29.83
C PHE A 51 20.68 -9.28 -30.20
N ALA A 52 20.22 -8.22 -30.90
CA ALA A 52 18.87 -8.10 -31.41
C ALA A 52 18.48 -9.25 -32.35
N GLN A 53 19.41 -9.69 -33.20
CA GLN A 53 19.23 -10.83 -34.10
C GLN A 53 18.91 -12.11 -33.32
N TYR A 54 19.72 -12.46 -32.32
CA TYR A 54 19.49 -13.63 -31.47
C TYR A 54 18.15 -13.53 -30.74
N VAL A 55 17.89 -12.39 -30.09
CA VAL A 55 16.64 -12.15 -29.34
C VAL A 55 15.41 -12.26 -30.25
N ALA A 56 15.49 -11.74 -31.47
CA ALA A 56 14.41 -11.80 -32.45
C ALA A 56 14.16 -13.23 -32.93
N GLN A 57 15.19 -13.95 -33.39
CA GLN A 57 15.06 -15.32 -33.87
C GLN A 57 14.45 -16.22 -32.79
N ILE A 58 15.05 -16.26 -31.60
CA ILE A 58 14.58 -17.10 -30.49
C ILE A 58 13.16 -16.72 -30.03
N SER A 59 12.84 -15.42 -29.96
CA SER A 59 11.48 -14.97 -29.65
C SER A 59 10.45 -15.42 -30.68
N THR A 60 10.78 -15.34 -31.97
CA THR A 60 9.84 -15.72 -33.04
C THR A 60 9.62 -17.22 -33.10
N GLU A 61 10.67 -18.02 -32.93
CA GLU A 61 10.56 -19.48 -32.80
C GLU A 61 9.72 -19.86 -31.57
N TRP A 62 9.92 -19.15 -30.46
CA TRP A 62 9.11 -19.35 -29.26
C TRP A 62 7.63 -19.02 -29.51
N MET A 63 7.32 -17.94 -30.21
CA MET A 63 5.95 -17.57 -30.56
C MET A 63 5.27 -18.58 -31.50
N GLU A 64 5.96 -19.04 -32.54
CA GLU A 64 5.42 -20.00 -33.52
C GLU A 64 5.12 -21.38 -32.91
N ARG A 65 5.66 -21.66 -31.73
CA ARG A 65 5.32 -22.89 -31.01
C ARG A 65 3.84 -22.98 -30.60
N LEU A 66 3.13 -21.84 -30.54
CA LEU A 66 1.70 -21.79 -30.25
C LEU A 66 0.87 -22.02 -31.53
N PRO A 67 -0.16 -22.88 -31.49
CA PRO A 67 -0.94 -23.25 -32.68
C PRO A 67 -1.76 -22.10 -33.30
N VAL A 68 -1.86 -20.96 -32.61
CA VAL A 68 -2.61 -19.78 -33.06
C VAL A 68 -1.73 -18.84 -33.91
N ILE A 69 -0.41 -18.92 -33.76
CA ILE A 69 0.54 -18.06 -34.46
C ILE A 69 1.04 -18.81 -35.69
N SER A 70 0.94 -18.20 -36.87
CA SER A 70 1.36 -18.84 -38.12
C SER A 70 2.89 -18.96 -38.21
N ASP A 71 3.37 -20.00 -38.89
CA ASP A 71 4.79 -20.28 -39.17
C ASP A 71 5.52 -19.19 -40.02
N SER A 72 4.94 -18.00 -40.19
CA SER A 72 5.43 -16.95 -41.09
C SER A 72 6.37 -15.95 -40.43
N LEU A 73 6.38 -15.88 -39.10
CA LEU A 73 7.09 -14.85 -38.36
C LEU A 73 8.60 -15.13 -38.29
N ALA A 74 8.99 -16.33 -37.86
CA ALA A 74 10.39 -16.77 -37.81
C ALA A 74 11.00 -16.89 -39.20
N ARG A 75 10.21 -17.29 -40.22
CA ARG A 75 10.66 -17.32 -41.62
C ARG A 75 11.15 -15.97 -42.13
N THR A 76 10.63 -14.87 -41.60
CA THR A 76 11.06 -13.51 -41.96
C THR A 76 12.51 -13.23 -41.55
N PHE A 77 12.99 -13.86 -40.46
CA PHE A 77 14.32 -13.68 -39.88
C PHE A 77 15.35 -14.72 -40.34
N LEU A 78 15.04 -15.54 -41.37
CA LEU A 78 15.95 -16.56 -41.90
C LEU A 78 17.00 -16.01 -42.88
N SER A 79 16.73 -14.88 -43.54
CA SER A 79 17.65 -14.33 -44.53
C SER A 79 17.52 -12.80 -44.63
N ASN A 80 18.59 -12.14 -45.08
CA ASN A 80 18.54 -10.70 -45.30
C ASN A 80 17.57 -10.31 -46.45
N ALA A 81 17.30 -11.24 -47.39
CA ALA A 81 16.42 -10.99 -48.53
C ALA A 81 14.92 -11.00 -48.17
N THR A 82 14.54 -11.61 -47.05
CA THR A 82 13.15 -11.66 -46.56
C THR A 82 12.80 -10.45 -45.68
N LEU A 83 13.79 -9.64 -45.31
CA LEU A 83 13.59 -8.42 -44.52
C LEU A 83 13.11 -7.28 -45.42
N SER A 84 12.12 -6.51 -44.95
CA SER A 84 11.56 -5.38 -45.68
C SER A 84 11.46 -4.14 -44.81
N ASP A 85 11.53 -2.95 -45.42
CA ASP A 85 11.34 -1.67 -44.72
C ASP A 85 9.99 -1.58 -44.00
N ARG A 86 8.99 -2.32 -44.49
CA ARG A 86 7.67 -2.43 -43.87
C ARG A 86 7.73 -3.16 -42.52
N LEU A 87 8.58 -4.18 -42.38
CA LEU A 87 8.81 -4.88 -41.11
C LEU A 87 9.34 -3.89 -40.06
N PHE A 88 10.37 -3.11 -40.39
CA PHE A 88 10.94 -2.11 -39.48
C PHE A 88 9.93 -1.04 -39.09
N SER A 89 9.16 -0.54 -40.05
CA SER A 89 8.08 0.42 -39.80
C SER A 89 7.03 -0.14 -38.84
N LEU A 90 6.66 -1.42 -39.00
CA LEU A 90 5.74 -2.13 -38.11
C LEU A 90 6.34 -2.31 -36.71
N LEU A 91 7.62 -2.69 -36.60
CA LEU A 91 8.31 -2.85 -35.30
C LEU A 91 8.34 -1.53 -34.53
N VAL A 92 8.64 -0.41 -35.18
CA VAL A 92 8.59 0.92 -34.55
C VAL A 92 7.16 1.24 -34.10
N PHE A 93 6.16 1.03 -34.95
CA PHE A 93 4.76 1.27 -34.59
C PHE A 93 4.32 0.42 -33.39
N MET A 94 4.66 -0.87 -33.35
CA MET A 94 4.36 -1.75 -32.22
C MET A 94 5.11 -1.31 -30.95
N HIS A 95 6.38 -0.93 -31.06
CA HIS A 95 7.17 -0.45 -29.92
C HIS A 95 6.63 0.84 -29.32
N ILE A 96 5.94 1.69 -30.11
CA ILE A 96 5.24 2.88 -29.60
C ILE A 96 3.85 2.50 -29.06
N ALA A 97 3.11 1.66 -29.76
CA ALA A 97 1.75 1.28 -29.41
C ALA A 97 1.69 0.51 -28.07
N ILE A 98 2.59 -0.45 -27.83
CA ILE A 98 2.58 -1.28 -26.61
C ILE A 98 2.74 -0.44 -25.33
N PRO A 99 3.71 0.50 -25.23
CA PRO A 99 3.79 1.46 -24.12
C PRO A 99 2.55 2.33 -23.94
N LEU A 100 1.87 2.73 -25.02
CA LEU A 100 0.61 3.50 -24.92
C LEU A 100 -0.49 2.64 -24.28
N PHE A 101 -0.60 1.37 -24.66
CA PHE A 101 -1.48 0.42 -23.99
C PHE A 101 -1.07 0.20 -22.52
N LEU A 102 0.22 0.12 -22.23
CA LEU A 102 0.73 0.04 -20.86
C LEU A 102 0.31 1.26 -20.03
N LEU A 103 0.34 2.47 -20.60
CA LEU A 103 -0.11 3.69 -19.93
C LEU A 103 -1.61 3.66 -19.61
N VAL A 104 -2.45 3.23 -20.56
CA VAL A 104 -3.89 3.05 -20.34
C VAL A 104 -4.16 1.98 -19.27
N ALA A 105 -3.45 0.86 -19.34
CA ALA A 105 -3.59 -0.22 -18.37
C ALA A 105 -3.08 0.20 -16.97
N MET A 106 -2.04 1.05 -16.90
CA MET A 106 -1.56 1.65 -15.66
C MET A 106 -2.62 2.55 -15.01
N PHE A 107 -3.36 3.33 -15.82
CA PHE A 107 -4.50 4.10 -15.30
C PHE A 107 -5.52 3.17 -14.63
N ILE A 108 -5.90 2.06 -15.28
CA ILE A 108 -6.82 1.06 -14.70
C ILE A 108 -6.26 0.47 -13.40
N HIS A 109 -4.98 0.11 -13.38
CA HIS A 109 -4.30 -0.49 -12.23
C HIS A 109 -4.33 0.41 -10.97
N VAL A 110 -4.26 1.73 -11.15
CA VAL A 110 -4.28 2.71 -10.05
C VAL A 110 -5.63 3.38 -9.82
N ASN A 111 -6.63 3.18 -10.69
CA ASN A 111 -7.90 3.93 -10.68
C ASN A 111 -8.71 3.77 -9.38
N ARG A 112 -8.56 2.66 -8.66
CA ARG A 112 -9.25 2.44 -7.37
C ARG A 112 -8.54 3.09 -6.18
N LEU A 113 -7.51 3.90 -6.41
CA LEU A 113 -6.66 4.47 -5.37
C LEU A 113 -6.72 6.00 -5.37
N LYS A 114 -7.33 6.58 -4.33
CA LYS A 114 -7.26 8.01 -4.06
C LYS A 114 -5.83 8.41 -3.72
N LEU A 115 -5.35 9.54 -4.25
CA LEU A 115 -4.01 10.10 -3.93
C LEU A 115 -2.88 9.05 -4.07
N ALA A 116 -2.87 8.29 -5.16
CA ALA A 116 -1.79 7.38 -5.49
C ALA A 116 -0.46 8.14 -5.57
N ARG A 117 0.52 7.74 -4.75
CA ARG A 117 1.89 8.28 -4.83
C ARG A 117 2.57 7.65 -6.04
N THR A 118 2.60 8.38 -7.15
CA THR A 118 3.30 7.97 -8.38
C THR A 118 4.76 8.41 -8.40
N GLN A 119 5.12 9.37 -7.54
CA GLN A 119 6.48 9.86 -7.40
C GLN A 119 7.20 9.15 -6.23
N PRO A 120 8.43 8.64 -6.45
CA PRO A 120 9.26 8.13 -5.37
C PRO A 120 9.73 9.26 -4.43
N ASN A 121 10.24 8.88 -3.26
CA ASN A 121 10.91 9.84 -2.37
C ASN A 121 12.09 10.51 -3.12
N ARG A 122 12.27 11.82 -2.96
CA ARG A 122 13.32 12.61 -3.61
C ARG A 122 14.71 12.00 -3.42
N GLY A 123 15.03 11.55 -2.21
CA GLY A 123 16.32 10.90 -1.92
C GLY A 123 16.55 9.63 -2.76
N LEU A 124 15.53 8.78 -2.88
CA LEU A 124 15.60 7.57 -3.70
C LEU A 124 15.69 7.93 -5.20
N ALA A 125 14.91 8.92 -5.66
CA ALA A 125 14.94 9.37 -7.04
C ALA A 125 16.33 9.88 -7.44
N THR A 126 16.90 10.79 -6.64
CA THR A 126 18.25 11.32 -6.86
C THR A 126 19.28 10.20 -6.81
N GLY A 127 19.21 9.30 -5.82
CA GLY A 127 20.12 8.16 -5.71
C GLY A 127 20.10 7.26 -6.95
N VAL A 128 18.91 6.90 -7.45
CA VAL A 128 18.76 6.08 -8.66
C VAL A 128 19.28 6.79 -9.90
N VAL A 129 19.00 8.09 -10.06
CA VAL A 129 19.49 8.88 -11.21
C VAL A 129 21.01 8.98 -11.19
N VAL A 130 21.62 9.30 -10.05
CA VAL A 130 23.07 9.36 -9.89
C VAL A 130 23.69 7.99 -10.17
N MET A 131 23.11 6.92 -9.63
CA MET A 131 23.58 5.55 -9.89
C MET A 131 23.53 5.20 -11.39
N MET A 132 22.46 5.56 -12.10
CA MET A 132 22.34 5.32 -13.54
C MET A 132 23.37 6.11 -14.35
N ILE A 133 23.65 7.38 -13.98
CA ILE A 133 24.68 8.20 -14.63
C ILE A 133 26.07 7.60 -14.38
N VAL A 134 26.37 7.19 -13.14
CA VAL A 134 27.65 6.56 -12.82
C VAL A 134 27.81 5.24 -13.58
N LEU A 135 26.76 4.42 -13.65
CA LEU A 135 26.79 3.16 -14.39
C LEU A 135 26.96 3.37 -15.89
N SER A 136 26.31 4.37 -16.49
CA SER A 136 26.46 4.64 -17.92
C SER A 136 27.88 5.12 -18.28
N LEU A 137 28.56 5.80 -17.36
CA LEU A 137 29.95 6.25 -17.54
C LEU A 137 30.97 5.13 -17.30
N LEU A 138 30.78 4.31 -16.25
CA LEU A 138 31.73 3.25 -15.89
C LEU A 138 31.58 1.99 -16.74
N LYS A 139 30.35 1.67 -17.15
CA LYS A 139 30.02 0.47 -17.94
C LYS A 139 28.97 0.81 -19.01
N PRO A 140 29.37 1.53 -20.07
CA PRO A 140 28.44 1.90 -21.14
C PRO A 140 27.86 0.65 -21.81
N ALA A 141 26.59 0.73 -22.19
CA ALA A 141 25.96 -0.27 -23.03
C ALA A 141 26.41 -0.05 -24.48
N VAL A 142 27.26 -0.93 -24.99
CA VAL A 142 27.80 -0.87 -26.35
C VAL A 142 27.08 -1.90 -27.21
N SER A 143 26.62 -1.50 -28.39
CA SER A 143 26.03 -2.40 -29.38
C SER A 143 27.05 -3.41 -29.89
N MET A 144 26.58 -4.61 -30.24
CA MET A 144 27.40 -5.59 -30.93
C MET A 144 27.58 -5.20 -32.41
N ALA A 145 28.24 -6.07 -33.18
CA ALA A 145 28.30 -5.89 -34.62
C ALA A 145 26.87 -5.86 -35.23
N PRO A 146 26.68 -5.22 -36.39
CA PRO A 146 25.39 -5.20 -37.08
C PRO A 146 24.82 -6.62 -37.28
N ALA A 147 23.51 -6.76 -37.18
CA ALA A 147 22.83 -8.03 -37.46
C ALA A 147 23.08 -8.49 -38.90
N ASP A 148 23.40 -9.77 -39.07
CA ASP A 148 23.54 -10.42 -40.37
C ASP A 148 22.93 -11.82 -40.30
N MET A 149 21.79 -12.01 -40.96
CA MET A 149 21.06 -13.28 -40.92
C MET A 149 21.81 -14.44 -41.59
N SER A 150 22.90 -14.17 -42.31
CA SER A 150 23.77 -15.19 -42.86
C SER A 150 24.79 -15.75 -41.84
N ILE A 151 24.94 -15.07 -40.69
CA ILE A 151 25.89 -15.42 -39.64
C ILE A 151 25.13 -15.64 -38.33
N ALA A 152 25.23 -16.84 -37.77
CA ALA A 152 24.69 -17.12 -36.44
C ALA A 152 25.62 -16.51 -35.36
N PRO A 153 25.09 -15.70 -34.41
CA PRO A 153 25.90 -15.14 -33.33
C PRO A 153 26.40 -16.25 -32.40
N ALA A 154 27.72 -16.32 -32.19
CA ALA A 154 28.35 -17.40 -31.41
C ALA A 154 28.13 -17.28 -29.88
N SER A 155 28.06 -16.05 -29.37
CA SER A 155 27.82 -15.79 -27.95
C SER A 155 27.18 -14.42 -27.76
N VAL A 156 26.17 -14.35 -26.89
CA VAL A 156 25.39 -13.14 -26.65
C VAL A 156 25.40 -12.83 -25.14
N PRO A 157 25.71 -11.60 -24.71
CA PRO A 157 25.74 -11.25 -23.29
C PRO A 157 24.33 -11.07 -22.73
N LEU A 158 23.73 -12.16 -22.25
CA LEU A 158 22.40 -12.14 -21.63
C LEU A 158 22.45 -11.58 -20.21
N ASP A 159 21.56 -10.64 -19.89
CA ASP A 159 21.38 -10.17 -18.52
C ASP A 159 20.52 -11.13 -17.69
N TRP A 160 20.75 -11.15 -16.38
CA TRP A 160 20.12 -12.10 -15.47
C TRP A 160 18.71 -11.71 -15.01
N PHE A 161 18.23 -10.49 -15.30
CA PHE A 161 16.97 -9.97 -14.74
C PHE A 161 15.87 -9.78 -15.77
N TYR A 162 16.20 -9.65 -17.06
CA TYR A 162 15.30 -9.48 -18.17
C TYR A 162 15.42 -10.61 -19.20
N MET A 163 16.64 -11.11 -19.45
CA MET A 163 16.89 -12.21 -20.40
C MET A 163 17.00 -13.59 -19.73
N ASN A 164 16.55 -13.73 -18.49
CA ASN A 164 16.74 -14.92 -17.67
C ASN A 164 16.08 -16.21 -18.18
N PHE A 165 15.09 -16.11 -19.08
CA PHE A 165 14.39 -17.27 -19.66
C PHE A 165 14.89 -17.65 -21.07
N TYR A 166 15.63 -16.79 -21.78
CA TYR A 166 16.25 -17.13 -23.07
C TYR A 166 17.16 -18.37 -23.00
N PRO A 167 17.99 -18.55 -21.96
CA PRO A 167 18.79 -19.76 -21.81
C PRO A 167 17.97 -21.05 -21.66
N LEU A 168 16.68 -20.95 -21.32
CA LEU A 168 15.75 -22.09 -21.30
C LEU A 168 15.20 -22.36 -22.70
N LEU A 169 14.90 -21.32 -23.49
CA LEU A 169 14.45 -21.46 -24.89
C LEU A 169 15.50 -22.18 -25.74
N ASP A 170 16.79 -21.90 -25.53
CA ASP A 170 17.87 -22.57 -26.27
C ASP A 170 18.08 -24.04 -25.86
N ARG A 171 17.69 -24.42 -24.65
CA ARG A 171 18.00 -25.74 -24.06
C ARG A 171 16.82 -26.69 -23.97
N THR A 172 15.60 -26.19 -24.16
CA THR A 172 14.35 -26.96 -23.95
C THR A 172 13.38 -26.72 -25.10
N ASP A 173 12.34 -27.56 -25.24
CA ASP A 173 11.24 -27.27 -26.18
C ASP A 173 10.62 -25.91 -25.80
N PRO A 174 10.48 -24.95 -26.73
CA PRO A 174 9.89 -23.64 -26.43
C PRO A 174 8.48 -23.71 -25.80
N LEU A 175 7.74 -24.81 -25.98
CA LEU A 175 6.46 -25.04 -25.32
C LEU A 175 6.61 -25.13 -23.80
N TYR A 176 7.73 -25.68 -23.31
CA TYR A 176 8.01 -25.75 -21.87
C TYR A 176 8.01 -24.35 -21.24
N VAL A 177 8.63 -23.37 -21.91
CA VAL A 177 8.67 -21.98 -21.43
C VAL A 177 7.27 -21.35 -21.45
N TRP A 178 6.46 -21.63 -22.46
CA TRP A 178 5.04 -21.20 -22.46
C TRP A 178 4.27 -21.78 -21.29
N VAL A 179 4.40 -23.09 -21.02
CA VAL A 179 3.73 -23.76 -19.90
C VAL A 179 4.20 -23.18 -18.57
N LEU A 180 5.50 -22.92 -18.41
CA LEU A 180 6.06 -22.32 -17.21
C LEU A 180 5.51 -20.90 -16.97
N LEU A 181 5.56 -20.02 -17.97
CA LEU A 181 5.09 -18.64 -17.85
C LEU A 181 3.57 -18.55 -17.71
N ALA A 182 2.82 -19.41 -18.40
CA ALA A 182 1.38 -19.53 -18.22
C ALA A 182 1.03 -20.06 -16.81
N GLY A 183 1.81 -21.00 -16.29
CA GLY A 183 1.69 -21.50 -14.92
C GLY A 183 1.94 -20.41 -13.88
N ILE A 184 3.04 -19.66 -14.01
CA ILE A 184 3.36 -18.52 -13.12
C ILE A 184 2.25 -17.45 -13.20
N THR A 185 1.82 -17.10 -14.41
CA THR A 185 0.73 -16.14 -14.62
C THR A 185 -0.57 -16.64 -13.99
N GLY A 186 -0.89 -17.92 -14.17
CA GLY A 186 -2.06 -18.57 -13.58
C GLY A 186 -2.01 -18.56 -12.06
N VAL A 187 -0.86 -18.84 -11.45
CA VAL A 187 -0.65 -18.74 -10.00
C VAL A 187 -0.83 -17.29 -9.53
N LEU A 188 -0.22 -16.32 -10.19
CA LEU A 188 -0.37 -14.89 -9.84
C LEU A 188 -1.84 -14.47 -9.91
N VAL A 189 -2.57 -14.86 -10.95
CA VAL A 189 -4.00 -14.59 -11.08
C VAL A 189 -4.77 -15.31 -9.98
N ALA A 190 -4.54 -16.60 -9.75
CA ALA A 190 -5.31 -17.40 -8.79
C ALA A 190 -5.01 -17.06 -7.31
N LEU A 191 -3.88 -16.41 -7.02
CA LEU A 191 -3.39 -16.16 -5.67
C LEU A 191 -4.40 -15.52 -4.70
N PRO A 192 -5.21 -14.50 -5.11
CA PRO A 192 -6.23 -13.91 -4.25
C PRO A 192 -7.28 -14.91 -3.74
N TRP A 193 -7.57 -15.95 -4.53
CA TRP A 193 -8.56 -16.98 -4.20
C TRP A 193 -7.95 -18.19 -3.48
N LEU A 194 -6.69 -18.50 -3.76
CA LEU A 194 -5.98 -19.61 -3.12
C LEU A 194 -5.56 -19.32 -1.67
N SER A 195 -5.46 -18.04 -1.29
CA SER A 195 -5.07 -17.62 0.05
C SER A 195 -6.18 -16.81 0.73
N PRO A 196 -7.32 -17.44 1.07
CA PRO A 196 -8.36 -16.76 1.83
C PRO A 196 -7.79 -16.31 3.18
N SER A 197 -7.97 -15.02 3.47
CA SER A 197 -7.52 -14.40 4.72
C SER A 197 -8.29 -14.98 5.91
N LYS A 198 -7.58 -15.30 7.01
CA LYS A 198 -8.16 -15.62 8.32
C LYS A 198 -8.65 -14.39 9.10
N GLN A 199 -8.11 -13.20 8.80
CA GLN A 199 -8.79 -11.96 9.21
C GLN A 199 -10.08 -11.98 8.42
N THR A 200 -11.17 -12.25 9.15
CA THR A 200 -12.54 -12.20 8.69
C THR A 200 -12.67 -11.12 7.64
N ALA A 201 -13.31 -11.44 6.53
CA ALA A 201 -13.79 -10.44 5.60
C ALA A 201 -14.74 -9.52 6.39
N ALA A 202 -14.18 -8.58 7.14
CA ALA A 202 -14.92 -7.53 7.80
C ALA A 202 -15.71 -6.92 6.65
N ALA A 203 -17.03 -7.00 6.78
CA ALA A 203 -17.88 -6.58 5.70
C ALA A 203 -17.58 -5.12 5.41
N ALA A 204 -17.91 -4.68 4.20
CA ALA A 204 -17.80 -3.28 3.85
C ALA A 204 -18.43 -2.40 4.94
N ALA A 205 -17.86 -1.22 5.15
CA ALA A 205 -18.36 -0.30 6.15
C ALA A 205 -19.88 -0.09 5.98
N ALA A 206 -20.62 -0.21 7.07
CA ALA A 206 -22.07 -0.06 7.10
C ALA A 206 -22.43 1.33 7.60
N VAL A 207 -23.37 1.98 6.93
CA VAL A 207 -23.87 3.31 7.30
C VAL A 207 -25.15 3.15 8.10
N ASN A 208 -25.24 3.81 9.25
CA ASN A 208 -26.47 3.96 9.99
C ASN A 208 -27.08 5.33 9.65
N PRO A 209 -28.20 5.39 8.89
CA PRO A 209 -28.82 6.66 8.49
C PRO A 209 -29.25 7.53 9.67
N ASP A 210 -29.64 6.94 10.81
CA ASP A 210 -30.12 7.68 11.96
C ASP A 210 -29.01 8.51 12.60
N ASN A 211 -27.80 7.95 12.63
CA ASN A 211 -26.58 8.55 13.19
C ASN A 211 -25.69 9.23 12.14
N CYS A 212 -26.05 9.17 10.85
CA CYS A 212 -25.35 9.85 9.77
C CYS A 212 -25.86 11.29 9.60
N ASN A 213 -24.97 12.27 9.73
CA ASN A 213 -25.30 13.69 9.58
C ASN A 213 -24.89 14.29 8.22
N GLY A 214 -24.35 13.48 7.31
CA GLY A 214 -23.96 13.94 5.98
C GLY A 214 -22.72 14.85 5.92
N CYS A 215 -21.88 14.91 6.96
CA CYS A 215 -20.73 15.84 7.05
C CYS A 215 -19.60 15.64 6.02
N THR A 216 -19.58 14.51 5.29
CA THR A 216 -18.61 14.17 4.22
C THR A 216 -17.17 13.84 4.65
N TRP A 217 -16.81 13.83 5.93
CA TRP A 217 -15.43 13.48 6.34
C TRP A 217 -15.02 12.06 5.93
N CYS A 218 -15.93 11.09 6.07
CA CYS A 218 -15.69 9.71 5.60
C CYS A 218 -15.42 9.64 4.09
N PHE A 219 -16.13 10.43 3.29
CA PHE A 219 -15.91 10.56 1.84
C PHE A 219 -14.54 11.16 1.51
N GLN A 220 -14.14 12.19 2.25
CA GLN A 220 -12.84 12.84 2.09
C GLN A 220 -11.68 11.93 2.51
N ASP A 221 -11.88 11.15 3.56
CA ASP A 221 -10.85 10.29 4.17
C ASP A 221 -10.82 8.86 3.61
N CYS A 222 -11.67 8.48 2.65
CA CYS A 222 -11.58 7.14 2.07
C CYS A 222 -10.40 7.03 1.07
N PRO A 223 -9.39 6.17 1.29
CA PRO A 223 -8.24 6.06 0.37
C PRO A 223 -8.57 5.27 -0.89
N TYR A 224 -9.69 4.57 -0.89
CA TYR A 224 -10.10 3.65 -1.95
C TYR A 224 -11.31 4.17 -2.74
N GLU A 225 -11.75 5.40 -2.46
CA GLU A 225 -12.95 6.01 -3.06
C GLU A 225 -14.16 5.08 -3.03
N ALA A 226 -14.32 4.38 -1.90
CA ALA A 226 -15.39 3.42 -1.65
C ALA A 226 -16.65 4.08 -1.09
N ILE A 227 -16.66 5.42 -0.92
CA ILE A 227 -17.76 6.15 -0.30
C ILE A 227 -18.25 7.19 -1.29
N THR A 228 -19.57 7.33 -1.40
CA THR A 228 -20.25 8.40 -2.13
C THR A 228 -21.28 9.05 -1.21
N MET A 229 -21.60 10.33 -1.46
CA MET A 229 -22.64 11.03 -0.73
C MET A 229 -23.92 11.05 -1.56
N VAL A 230 -24.96 10.35 -1.07
CA VAL A 230 -26.27 10.24 -1.73
C VAL A 230 -27.32 11.03 -0.96
N GLU A 231 -28.50 11.22 -1.54
CA GLU A 231 -29.63 11.79 -0.81
C GLU A 231 -29.99 10.90 0.39
N HIS A 232 -30.29 11.51 1.52
CA HIS A 232 -30.61 10.78 2.74
C HIS A 232 -31.92 9.98 2.56
N SER A 233 -31.95 8.74 3.06
CA SER A 233 -33.07 7.81 2.83
C SER A 233 -34.46 8.36 3.18
N TYR A 234 -34.54 9.27 4.17
CA TYR A 234 -35.82 9.81 4.66
C TYR A 234 -35.74 11.27 5.14
N ARG A 235 -34.54 11.86 5.32
CA ARG A 235 -34.37 13.26 5.72
C ARG A 235 -34.19 14.16 4.50
N LYS A 236 -35.28 14.76 4.03
CA LYS A 236 -35.30 15.61 2.83
C LYS A 236 -34.29 16.75 2.92
N GLY A 237 -33.51 16.97 1.85
CA GLY A 237 -32.48 18.01 1.79
C GLY A 237 -31.16 17.67 2.51
N MET A 238 -31.09 16.52 3.19
CA MET A 238 -29.84 16.02 3.76
C MET A 238 -29.17 14.99 2.84
N ARG A 239 -27.88 14.76 3.07
CA ARG A 239 -27.11 13.69 2.44
C ARG A 239 -26.72 12.63 3.45
N GLN A 240 -26.50 11.42 2.98
CA GLN A 240 -25.92 10.33 3.76
C GLN A 240 -24.77 9.67 2.98
N ALA A 241 -23.86 9.04 3.70
CA ALA A 241 -22.84 8.22 3.06
C ALA A 241 -23.46 6.94 2.49
N GLN A 242 -22.92 6.45 1.37
CA GLN A 242 -23.17 5.14 0.83
C GLN A 242 -21.82 4.50 0.52
N VAL A 243 -21.67 3.23 0.87
CA VAL A 243 -20.40 2.49 0.73
C VAL A 243 -20.52 1.50 -0.41
N ASP A 244 -19.56 1.54 -1.33
CA ASP A 244 -19.36 0.54 -2.38
C ASP A 244 -18.56 -0.64 -1.79
N PRO A 245 -19.17 -1.84 -1.66
CA PRO A 245 -18.52 -2.99 -1.05
C PRO A 245 -17.35 -3.53 -1.87
N ASP A 246 -17.33 -3.33 -3.19
CA ASP A 246 -16.28 -3.84 -4.07
C ASP A 246 -14.98 -3.04 -3.99
N ARG A 247 -15.06 -1.83 -3.43
CA ARG A 247 -13.92 -0.93 -3.20
C ARG A 247 -13.48 -0.89 -1.74
N CYS A 248 -14.37 -1.21 -0.80
CA CYS A 248 -14.11 -1.09 0.62
C CYS A 248 -13.11 -2.16 1.10
N THR A 249 -12.00 -1.74 1.70
CA THR A 249 -11.01 -2.66 2.31
C THR A 249 -11.23 -2.88 3.81
N ALA A 250 -12.39 -2.45 4.34
CA ALA A 250 -12.75 -2.54 5.76
C ALA A 250 -11.70 -1.98 6.75
N CYS A 251 -10.98 -0.92 6.35
CA CYS A 251 -9.91 -0.33 7.17
C CYS A 251 -10.39 0.52 8.37
N GLY A 252 -11.69 0.83 8.46
CA GLY A 252 -12.26 1.62 9.56
C GLY A 252 -11.91 3.12 9.58
N ILE A 253 -11.12 3.63 8.63
CA ILE A 253 -10.72 5.05 8.58
C ILE A 253 -11.93 6.00 8.57
N CYS A 254 -13.00 5.59 7.88
CA CYS A 254 -14.27 6.31 7.84
C CYS A 254 -14.93 6.41 9.21
N THR A 255 -14.88 5.34 10.01
CA THR A 255 -15.35 5.31 11.41
C THR A 255 -14.52 6.26 12.28
N GLY A 256 -13.18 6.25 12.13
CA GLY A 256 -12.29 7.18 12.82
C GLY A 256 -12.50 8.66 12.44
N SER A 257 -13.05 8.91 11.25
CA SER A 257 -13.47 10.24 10.81
C SER A 257 -14.92 10.59 11.19
N CYS A 258 -15.70 9.68 11.77
CA CYS A 258 -17.12 9.91 11.96
C CYS A 258 -17.37 10.78 13.19
N PRO A 259 -18.03 11.95 13.07
CA PRO A 259 -18.27 12.83 14.22
C PRO A 259 -19.22 12.21 15.27
N SER A 260 -20.06 11.24 14.88
CA SER A 260 -20.93 10.53 15.82
C SER A 260 -20.24 9.35 16.53
N ALA A 261 -19.03 8.97 16.14
CA ALA A 261 -18.17 8.03 16.84
C ALA A 261 -17.43 8.74 18.00
N THR A 262 -18.20 9.22 18.98
CA THR A 262 -17.67 9.97 20.12
C THR A 262 -18.22 9.44 21.44
N PRO A 263 -17.35 9.10 22.41
CA PRO A 263 -17.75 8.47 23.68
C PRO A 263 -18.39 9.47 24.65
N PHE A 264 -18.48 10.75 24.28
CA PHE A 264 -19.12 11.79 25.08
C PHE A 264 -20.65 11.88 24.87
N ARG A 265 -21.24 10.96 24.10
CA ARG A 265 -22.70 10.86 23.94
C ARG A 265 -23.29 10.10 25.12
N ASN A 266 -24.34 10.65 25.71
CA ASN A 266 -25.12 9.96 26.74
C ASN A 266 -26.19 9.09 26.07
N VAL A 267 -25.83 7.86 25.71
CA VAL A 267 -26.68 6.85 25.06
C VAL A 267 -26.38 5.48 25.65
N GLU A 268 -27.34 4.55 25.62
CA GLU A 268 -27.15 3.19 26.12
C GLU A 268 -26.18 2.36 25.27
N GLU A 269 -26.24 2.53 23.94
CA GLU A 269 -25.37 1.86 22.97
C GLU A 269 -24.76 2.90 22.03
N LEU A 270 -23.42 2.94 21.94
CA LEU A 270 -22.74 3.90 21.08
C LEU A 270 -22.69 3.43 19.63
N VAL A 271 -23.74 3.77 18.87
CA VAL A 271 -23.77 3.54 17.42
C VAL A 271 -23.43 4.82 16.66
N SER A 272 -22.40 4.77 15.82
CA SER A 272 -21.98 5.88 14.96
C SER A 272 -22.64 5.82 13.58
N GLY A 273 -22.45 6.88 12.79
CA GLY A 273 -23.06 7.00 11.46
C GLY A 273 -22.44 6.08 10.41
N ILE A 274 -21.22 5.56 10.63
CA ILE A 274 -20.56 4.61 9.73
C ILE A 274 -19.56 3.73 10.49
N GLU A 275 -19.68 2.42 10.38
CA GLU A 275 -18.92 1.44 11.17
C GLU A 275 -18.41 0.29 10.32
N ILE A 276 -17.39 -0.41 10.81
CA ILE A 276 -16.97 -1.68 10.23
C ILE A 276 -17.74 -2.79 10.93
N PRO A 277 -18.58 -3.56 10.21
CA PRO A 277 -19.22 -4.73 10.79
C PRO A 277 -18.17 -5.70 11.37
N GLY A 278 -18.35 -6.07 12.64
CA GLY A 278 -17.38 -6.86 13.42
C GLY A 278 -16.42 -6.03 14.29
N TYR A 279 -16.33 -4.72 14.06
CA TYR A 279 -15.58 -3.78 14.89
C TYR A 279 -16.44 -2.53 15.20
N PRO A 280 -17.58 -2.68 15.90
CA PRO A 280 -18.40 -1.52 16.29
C PRO A 280 -17.64 -0.65 17.29
N VAL A 281 -17.91 0.67 17.27
CA VAL A 281 -17.17 1.62 18.11
C VAL A 281 -17.47 1.45 19.61
N ASP A 282 -18.67 0.96 19.92
CA ASP A 282 -19.10 0.65 21.28
C ASP A 282 -18.20 -0.42 21.92
N ARG A 283 -18.04 -1.56 21.26
CA ARG A 283 -17.12 -2.61 21.72
C ARG A 283 -15.66 -2.17 21.78
N MET A 284 -15.22 -1.34 20.82
CA MET A 284 -13.88 -0.76 20.88
C MET A 284 -13.68 0.08 22.15
N LEU A 285 -14.72 0.81 22.60
CA LEU A 285 -14.68 1.56 23.86
C LEU A 285 -14.67 0.62 25.07
N GLU A 286 -15.58 -0.37 25.09
CA GLU A 286 -15.67 -1.37 26.15
C GLU A 286 -14.34 -2.12 26.34
N ASP A 287 -13.75 -2.63 25.27
CA ASP A 287 -12.47 -3.34 25.27
C ASP A 287 -11.33 -2.45 25.76
N ALA A 288 -11.30 -1.19 25.31
CA ALA A 288 -10.31 -0.22 25.76
C ALA A 288 -10.43 0.06 27.26
N LEU A 289 -11.65 0.26 27.78
CA LEU A 289 -11.90 0.49 29.20
C LEU A 289 -11.61 -0.74 30.05
N ALA A 290 -11.94 -1.94 29.55
CA ALA A 290 -11.62 -3.20 30.21
C ALA A 290 -10.10 -3.39 30.35
N LYS A 291 -9.33 -3.10 29.29
CA LYS A 291 -7.85 -3.09 29.34
C LYS A 291 -7.32 -2.02 30.29
N VAL A 292 -7.87 -0.83 30.24
CA VAL A 292 -7.47 0.27 31.11
C VAL A 292 -7.73 -0.06 32.58
N ALA A 293 -8.81 -0.77 32.91
CA ALA A 293 -9.12 -1.23 34.27
C ALA A 293 -8.08 -2.21 34.84
N THR A 294 -7.30 -2.90 34.01
CA THR A 294 -6.21 -3.80 34.47
C THR A 294 -4.88 -3.07 34.70
N LEU A 295 -4.78 -1.79 34.35
CA LEU A 295 -3.56 -1.00 34.56
C LEU A 295 -3.24 -0.85 36.05
N SER A 296 -2.01 -1.23 36.40
CA SER A 296 -1.45 -1.11 37.75
C SER A 296 -0.07 -0.44 37.72
N GLY A 297 0.42 -0.04 38.89
CA GLY A 297 1.73 0.57 39.04
C GLY A 297 1.77 2.06 38.65
N SER A 298 2.98 2.54 38.35
CA SER A 298 3.22 3.94 37.94
C SER A 298 3.48 4.05 36.44
N ALA A 299 3.18 5.23 35.86
CA ALA A 299 3.31 5.50 34.43
C ALA A 299 2.46 4.55 33.58
N ARG A 300 1.15 4.57 33.83
CA ARG A 300 0.15 3.69 33.22
C ARG A 300 -0.16 4.16 31.80
N VAL A 301 0.18 3.35 30.81
CA VAL A 301 0.04 3.71 29.39
C VAL A 301 -0.87 2.73 28.67
N MET A 302 -1.85 3.27 27.96
CA MET A 302 -2.66 2.52 26.98
C MET A 302 -2.04 2.65 25.60
N VAL A 303 -1.82 1.54 24.90
CA VAL A 303 -1.27 1.53 23.54
C VAL A 303 -2.29 1.02 22.54
N PHE A 304 -2.62 1.84 21.53
CA PHE A 304 -3.42 1.39 20.39
C PHE A 304 -2.50 0.97 19.24
N GLY A 305 -2.67 -0.26 18.77
CA GLY A 305 -1.92 -0.86 17.66
C GLY A 305 -2.76 -1.06 16.40
N CYS A 306 -2.15 -1.50 15.31
CA CYS A 306 -2.90 -2.09 14.21
C CYS A 306 -2.44 -3.51 13.83
N ASP A 307 -3.36 -4.33 13.34
CA ASP A 307 -3.16 -5.76 13.02
C ASP A 307 -2.05 -6.03 11.99
N HIS A 308 -1.66 -5.02 11.21
CA HIS A 308 -0.67 -5.11 10.13
C HIS A 308 0.70 -4.50 10.50
N ALA A 309 0.91 -4.17 11.78
CA ALA A 309 2.18 -3.69 12.31
C ALA A 309 2.79 -4.72 13.27
N LEU A 310 3.56 -4.27 14.26
CA LEU A 310 3.99 -5.14 15.35
C LEU A 310 2.75 -5.69 16.09
N PRO A 311 2.66 -7.01 16.37
CA PRO A 311 1.64 -7.58 17.25
C PRO A 311 1.74 -6.93 18.63
N ILE A 312 0.82 -6.01 18.92
CA ILE A 312 0.93 -5.06 20.03
C ILE A 312 0.69 -5.74 21.38
N GLU A 313 0.16 -6.95 21.39
CA GLU A 313 0.00 -7.77 22.59
C GLU A 313 1.36 -8.15 23.19
N ARG A 314 2.43 -8.16 22.37
CA ARG A 314 3.79 -8.49 22.83
C ARG A 314 4.41 -7.42 23.72
N ILE A 315 3.92 -6.19 23.67
CA ILE A 315 4.43 -5.08 24.49
C ILE A 315 3.68 -4.94 25.82
N GLU A 316 2.65 -5.76 26.07
CA GLU A 316 1.91 -5.75 27.33
C GLU A 316 2.82 -6.16 28.49
N ARG A 317 2.81 -5.35 29.54
CA ARG A 317 3.61 -5.52 30.76
C ARG A 317 3.01 -4.68 31.88
N GLU A 318 3.59 -4.75 33.07
CA GLU A 318 3.12 -3.94 34.19
C GLU A 318 3.16 -2.43 33.84
N GLY A 319 1.99 -1.78 33.96
CA GLY A 319 1.77 -0.38 33.59
C GLY A 319 1.65 -0.11 32.07
N VAL A 320 1.60 -1.12 31.21
CA VAL A 320 1.37 -0.97 29.76
C VAL A 320 0.37 -2.03 29.29
N VAL A 321 -0.78 -1.57 28.81
CA VAL A 321 -1.80 -2.43 28.18
C VAL A 321 -1.98 -2.03 26.73
N ALA A 322 -2.41 -2.96 25.89
CA ALA A 322 -2.56 -2.69 24.47
C ALA A 322 -3.89 -3.19 23.89
N LEU A 323 -4.33 -2.53 22.83
CA LEU A 323 -5.48 -2.93 22.03
C LEU A 323 -5.13 -2.83 20.54
N SER A 324 -5.25 -3.95 19.82
CA SER A 324 -5.08 -3.96 18.37
C SER A 324 -6.40 -3.61 17.68
N LEU A 325 -6.29 -2.81 16.61
CA LEU A 325 -7.39 -2.43 15.73
C LEU A 325 -7.08 -2.90 14.29
N PRO A 326 -8.08 -3.04 13.41
CA PRO A 326 -7.83 -3.29 11.98
C PRO A 326 -6.86 -2.26 11.39
N CYS A 327 -7.03 -1.01 11.78
CA CYS A 327 -6.14 0.09 11.44
C CYS A 327 -6.17 1.15 12.53
N VAL A 328 -5.04 1.77 12.85
CA VAL A 328 -4.98 2.97 13.71
C VAL A 328 -5.80 4.13 13.17
N GLY A 329 -6.04 4.19 11.85
CA GLY A 329 -6.88 5.21 11.24
C GLY A 329 -8.35 5.09 11.63
N MET A 330 -8.76 3.94 12.17
CA MET A 330 -10.10 3.70 12.72
C MET A 330 -10.32 4.37 14.06
N LEU A 331 -9.25 4.64 14.82
CA LEU A 331 -9.33 5.24 16.15
C LEU A 331 -9.79 6.71 16.06
N PRO A 332 -10.99 7.06 16.56
CA PRO A 332 -11.43 8.45 16.60
C PRO A 332 -10.58 9.24 17.61
N PRO A 333 -10.15 10.49 17.32
CA PRO A 333 -9.40 11.29 18.28
C PRO A 333 -10.15 11.53 19.61
N SER A 334 -11.47 11.59 19.57
CA SER A 334 -12.33 11.69 20.76
C SER A 334 -12.20 10.51 21.71
N PHE A 335 -11.92 9.30 21.19
CA PHE A 335 -11.67 8.11 22.02
C PHE A 335 -10.33 8.24 22.75
N VAL A 336 -9.31 8.75 22.07
CA VAL A 336 -8.00 9.00 22.67
C VAL A 336 -8.13 10.05 23.78
N ASP A 337 -8.82 11.16 23.52
CA ASP A 337 -9.13 12.19 24.51
C ASP A 337 -9.89 11.60 25.72
N TYR A 338 -10.85 10.70 25.49
CA TYR A 338 -11.64 10.06 26.55
C TYR A 338 -10.81 9.10 27.41
N VAL A 339 -9.97 8.27 26.79
CA VAL A 339 -9.09 7.33 27.49
C VAL A 339 -8.00 8.07 28.27
N ALA A 340 -7.40 9.13 27.72
CA ALA A 340 -6.39 9.94 28.39
C ALA A 340 -6.90 10.70 29.64
N ARG A 341 -8.22 10.81 29.78
CA ARG A 341 -8.91 11.43 30.93
C ARG A 341 -9.29 10.46 32.03
N GLN A 342 -9.14 9.15 31.81
CA GLN A 342 -9.42 8.18 32.87
C GLN A 342 -8.38 8.30 33.99
N ASP A 343 -8.83 8.22 35.24
CA ASP A 343 -7.98 8.41 36.42
C ASP A 343 -6.84 7.38 36.51
N ASN A 344 -7.04 6.22 35.87
CA ASN A 344 -6.07 5.14 35.80
C ASN A 344 -5.11 5.21 34.59
N VAL A 345 -5.16 6.27 33.78
CA VAL A 345 -4.32 6.44 32.59
C VAL A 345 -3.43 7.68 32.73
N ASP A 346 -2.14 7.46 32.61
CA ASP A 346 -1.14 8.53 32.66
C ASP A 346 -0.79 9.02 31.25
N GLY A 347 -0.86 8.14 30.26
CA GLY A 347 -0.67 8.48 28.85
C GLY A 347 -1.28 7.48 27.88
N VAL A 348 -1.47 7.92 26.65
CA VAL A 348 -1.93 7.08 25.54
C VAL A 348 -0.89 7.12 24.44
N MET A 349 -0.49 5.96 23.94
CA MET A 349 0.38 5.84 22.79
C MET A 349 -0.38 5.24 21.62
N VAL A 350 -0.16 5.75 20.41
CA VAL A 350 -0.70 5.16 19.19
C VAL A 350 0.47 4.71 18.31
N SER A 351 0.44 3.43 17.93
CA SER A 351 1.48 2.78 17.13
C SER A 351 0.86 2.00 15.98
N GLY A 352 1.55 1.96 14.85
CA GLY A 352 1.09 1.28 13.65
C GLY A 352 2.19 1.19 12.60
N CYS A 353 1.83 0.85 11.37
CA CYS A 353 2.78 0.66 10.27
C CYS A 353 3.73 1.86 10.10
N CYS A 354 4.94 1.62 9.58
CA CYS A 354 5.92 2.67 9.29
C CYS A 354 5.36 3.77 8.37
N THR A 355 5.86 5.00 8.56
CA THR A 355 5.56 6.13 7.69
C THR A 355 5.90 5.81 6.23
N GLY A 356 4.94 6.04 5.32
CA GLY A 356 5.12 5.73 3.90
C GLY A 356 4.89 4.27 3.51
N ASP A 357 4.64 3.38 4.47
CA ASP A 357 4.39 1.96 4.22
C ASP A 357 3.13 1.39 4.91
N CYS A 358 2.14 2.26 5.18
CA CYS A 358 0.88 1.85 5.76
C CYS A 358 0.16 0.79 4.91
N PHE A 359 -0.31 -0.29 5.54
CA PHE A 359 -1.05 -1.36 4.87
C PHE A 359 -2.31 -0.83 4.14
N TYR A 360 -3.11 -0.02 4.83
CA TYR A 360 -4.27 0.68 4.26
C TYR A 360 -3.94 2.05 3.67
N ARG A 361 -2.67 2.24 3.25
CA ARG A 361 -2.09 3.39 2.55
C ARG A 361 -1.96 4.68 3.36
N LYS A 362 -3.00 5.08 4.09
CA LYS A 362 -3.13 6.41 4.67
C LYS A 362 -3.55 6.43 6.13
N GLY A 363 -3.83 5.27 6.73
CA GLY A 363 -4.27 5.15 8.13
C GLY A 363 -3.37 5.91 9.10
N ASN A 364 -2.07 5.62 9.11
CA ASN A 364 -1.11 6.31 9.99
C ASN A 364 -1.00 7.82 9.68
N THR A 365 -0.93 8.20 8.41
CA THR A 365 -0.79 9.59 7.98
C THR A 365 -2.01 10.41 8.42
N TRP A 366 -3.23 9.87 8.28
CA TRP A 366 -4.43 10.56 8.73
C TRP A 366 -4.55 10.63 10.23
N THR A 367 -4.18 9.58 10.96
CA THR A 367 -4.10 9.65 12.42
C THR A 367 -3.12 10.74 12.87
N GLU A 368 -1.94 10.81 12.24
CA GLU A 368 -0.94 11.84 12.51
C GLU A 368 -1.48 13.25 12.22
N GLU A 369 -2.06 13.47 11.04
CA GLU A 369 -2.63 14.77 10.66
C GLU A 369 -3.81 15.16 11.57
N ARG A 370 -4.63 14.21 12.04
CA ARG A 370 -5.71 14.47 13.00
C ARG A 370 -5.17 14.86 14.39
N PHE A 371 -4.10 14.23 14.85
CA PHE A 371 -3.53 14.53 16.17
C PHE A 371 -2.69 15.81 16.15
N ALA A 372 -2.11 16.15 14.99
CA ALA A 372 -1.43 17.41 14.75
C ALA A 372 -2.38 18.58 14.38
N SER A 373 -3.70 18.37 14.47
CA SER A 373 -4.72 19.38 14.12
C SER A 373 -4.66 19.91 12.68
N GLN A 374 -4.14 19.09 11.76
CA GLN A 374 -4.07 19.34 10.31
C GLN A 374 -5.22 18.66 9.55
N ARG A 375 -6.04 17.84 10.22
CA ARG A 375 -7.21 17.15 9.65
C ARG A 375 -8.36 17.06 10.63
N MET A 376 -9.59 17.15 10.13
CA MET A 376 -10.79 16.85 10.91
C MET A 376 -11.10 15.33 10.92
N PRO A 377 -11.74 14.81 11.99
CA PRO A 377 -11.78 15.42 13.32
C PRO A 377 -10.37 15.49 13.89
N HIS A 378 -10.03 16.59 14.58
CA HIS A 378 -8.74 16.69 15.27
C HIS A 378 -8.88 16.38 16.76
N LEU A 379 -7.75 16.06 17.39
CA LEU A 379 -7.66 15.98 18.85
C LEU A 379 -7.99 17.36 19.44
N ARG A 380 -8.90 17.45 20.42
CA ARG A 380 -9.48 18.74 20.83
C ARG A 380 -8.88 19.33 22.09
N THR A 381 -8.26 18.51 22.94
CA THR A 381 -8.03 18.87 24.34
C THR A 381 -6.53 18.96 24.65
N SER A 382 -6.14 19.88 25.54
CA SER A 382 -4.74 19.98 26.03
C SER A 382 -4.28 18.70 26.71
N ALA A 383 -5.17 18.02 27.44
CA ALA A 383 -4.94 16.69 28.00
C ALA A 383 -4.57 15.65 26.92
N GLY A 384 -5.09 15.80 25.70
CA GLY A 384 -4.71 15.01 24.54
C GLY A 384 -3.32 15.37 24.00
N HIS A 385 -2.89 16.63 24.02
CA HIS A 385 -1.58 17.00 23.48
C HIS A 385 -0.40 16.60 24.39
N ASP A 386 -0.56 16.69 25.71
CA ASP A 386 0.54 16.41 26.64
C ASP A 386 0.68 14.92 27.00
N LYS A 387 -0.44 14.16 26.94
CA LYS A 387 -0.50 12.75 27.31
C LYS A 387 -0.58 11.79 26.13
N VAL A 388 -0.63 12.28 24.89
CA VAL A 388 -0.70 11.41 23.70
C VAL A 388 0.60 11.46 22.93
N LYS A 389 1.12 10.28 22.61
CA LYS A 389 2.30 10.14 21.75
C LYS A 389 2.01 9.21 20.59
N VAL A 390 2.49 9.58 19.41
CA VAL A 390 2.46 8.72 18.23
C VAL A 390 3.86 8.16 17.99
N SER A 391 3.95 6.86 17.72
CA SER A 391 5.20 6.17 17.40
C SER A 391 4.94 5.14 16.29
N TRP A 392 5.44 5.42 15.08
CA TRP A 392 5.27 4.50 13.96
C TRP A 392 6.38 3.44 13.95
N ALA A 393 6.04 2.21 14.31
CA ALA A 393 6.95 1.07 14.35
C ALA A 393 6.43 -0.09 13.49
N GLY A 394 7.22 -0.48 12.49
CA GLY A 394 6.91 -1.62 11.64
C GLY A 394 7.03 -2.97 12.35
N ILE A 395 6.75 -4.04 11.60
CA ILE A 395 6.77 -5.43 12.10
C ILE A 395 8.14 -5.81 12.71
N PHE A 396 9.24 -5.23 12.21
CA PHE A 396 10.61 -5.52 12.66
C PHE A 396 11.17 -4.48 13.64
N GLU A 397 10.41 -3.45 14.01
CA GLU A 397 10.89 -2.34 14.86
C GLU A 397 10.42 -2.46 16.32
N GLY A 398 10.28 -3.70 16.82
CA GLY A 398 9.80 -3.98 18.19
C GLY A 398 10.66 -3.32 19.27
N GLU A 399 11.98 -3.49 19.20
CA GLU A 399 12.92 -2.88 20.17
C GLU A 399 12.83 -1.35 20.18
N ARG A 400 12.67 -0.74 19.01
CA ARG A 400 12.48 0.70 18.88
C ARG A 400 11.19 1.14 19.58
N LEU A 401 10.07 0.44 19.33
CA LEU A 401 8.80 0.76 19.99
C LEU A 401 8.90 0.61 21.51
N GLU A 402 9.52 -0.46 22.01
CA GLU A 402 9.71 -0.65 23.45
C GLU A 402 10.57 0.45 24.09
N THR A 403 11.62 0.88 23.38
CA THR A 403 12.46 2.01 23.78
C THR A 403 11.64 3.30 23.84
N GLU A 404 10.82 3.57 22.81
CA GLU A 404 9.95 4.75 22.76
C GLU A 404 8.88 4.75 23.86
N ILE A 405 8.30 3.59 24.19
CA ILE A 405 7.35 3.42 25.30
C ILE A 405 8.05 3.70 26.63
N THR A 406 9.25 3.16 26.83
CA THR A 406 10.01 3.34 28.08
C THR A 406 10.37 4.81 28.29
N ALA A 407 10.86 5.47 27.23
CA ALA A 407 11.14 6.91 27.26
C ALA A 407 9.88 7.74 27.52
N PHE A 408 8.75 7.37 26.92
CA PHE A 408 7.48 8.04 27.14
C PHE A 408 7.01 7.91 28.60
N ARG A 409 7.05 6.70 29.17
CA ARG A 409 6.72 6.45 30.58
C ARG A 409 7.59 7.25 31.54
N ALA A 410 8.90 7.30 31.29
CA ALA A 410 9.82 8.11 32.11
C ALA A 410 9.46 9.60 32.06
N GLY A 411 9.11 10.13 30.88
CA GLY A 411 8.63 11.50 30.73
C GLY A 411 7.35 11.78 31.53
N LEU A 412 6.37 10.86 31.51
CA LEU A 412 5.12 11.00 32.27
C LEU A 412 5.37 11.00 33.80
N GLN A 413 6.33 10.22 34.30
CA GLN A 413 6.69 10.22 35.72
C GLN A 413 7.35 11.54 36.12
N HIS A 414 8.22 12.09 35.27
CA HIS A 414 8.89 13.35 35.54
C HIS A 414 7.89 14.53 35.60
N SER A 415 6.94 14.59 34.67
CA SER A 415 5.89 15.61 34.68
C SER A 415 4.96 15.53 35.89
N LYS A 416 4.79 14.33 36.50
CA LYS A 416 4.05 14.17 37.77
C LYS A 416 4.87 14.55 39.01
N ALA A 417 6.20 14.45 38.93
CA ALA A 417 7.11 14.73 40.03
C ALA A 417 7.52 16.22 40.13
N ALA A 418 7.37 16.99 39.05
CA ALA A 418 7.56 18.43 39.07
C ALA A 418 6.39 19.11 39.84
N PRO A 419 6.65 19.86 40.93
CA PRO A 419 5.60 20.54 41.66
C PRO A 419 4.94 21.61 40.78
N ALA A 420 3.63 21.80 40.92
CA ALA A 420 2.90 22.94 40.41
C ALA A 420 3.32 24.21 41.17
N ASP A 421 4.51 24.75 40.86
CA ASP A 421 5.03 25.96 41.50
C ASP A 421 5.64 26.87 40.43
N ALA A 422 4.78 27.39 39.56
CA ALA A 422 5.07 28.51 38.66
C ALA A 422 3.75 29.07 38.05
N SER A 423 2.86 29.62 38.87
CA SER A 423 1.98 30.70 38.41
C SER A 423 2.22 31.93 39.27
N ALA A 424 2.90 32.87 38.63
CA ALA A 424 3.40 34.13 39.14
C ALA A 424 2.41 34.90 40.02
N THR A 425 2.97 35.36 41.13
CA THR A 425 2.66 36.60 41.85
C THR A 425 2.37 37.75 40.86
N GLU A 426 1.10 38.18 40.77
CA GLU A 426 0.79 39.54 40.35
C GLU A 426 1.08 40.48 41.52
N THR A 427 2.20 41.19 41.42
CA THR A 427 2.51 42.36 42.22
C THR A 427 1.55 43.50 41.83
N GLU A 428 0.68 43.88 42.76
CA GLU A 428 0.14 45.24 42.87
C GLU A 428 1.29 46.25 43.12
N THR A 429 1.02 47.53 42.84
CA THR A 429 1.87 48.75 42.82
C THR A 429 2.53 49.01 41.45
N VAL A 430 2.25 50.11 40.72
CA VAL A 430 1.74 51.47 41.02
C VAL A 430 0.78 51.93 39.92
#